data_AF-A0A327W7J1-F1
#
_entry.id   AF-A0A327W7J1-F1
#
_cell.length_a   1.000
_cell.length_b   1.000
_cell.length_c   1.000
_cell.angle_alpha   90.00
_cell.angle_beta   90.00
_cell.angle_gamma   90.00
#
_symmetry.space_group_name_H-M   'P 1'
#
loop_
_entity.id
_entity.type
_entity.pdbx_description
1 polymer ?
#
loop_
_entity_poly.entity_id
_entity_poly.type
_entity_poly.pdbx_seq_one_letter_code
_entity_poly.pdbx_strand_id
1 'polypeptide(L)'
;MHITYVPKNRTNTMKILSRYLIVILAVFCFGCSAEMARDGSFNLSPNQNQNASGSLKGTNNDCLATAITGTFQTNTAQNGSNYVIANVNVTVPGMYSISTDVQNGVKFSASGVFASTGIQQVRLVPSGTFANAVATNYTLTYGSSSCPLAITVTEGTGTGTPGTDPGTGNPGTGNGASGSWTITVDGKTYTGTDATLTDRHLMNLAGFAGTNSQVMVVFVLKYGNGGILPATYTTSDDPMSQFSVTNLTTTNMDYLTTKTSVGALTNFAIKSITNGVAKITISGKTIDMATNKAVVISGEITAPLE
;
A
#
# COMPACT_ATOMS: atom_id res chain seq x y z
N MET A 1 84.07 10.63 28.07
CA MET A 1 82.78 10.03 28.46
C MET A 1 81.98 9.82 27.18
N HIS A 2 81.97 8.59 26.66
CA HIS A 2 81.35 8.25 25.38
C HIS A 2 80.16 7.35 25.68
N ILE A 3 78.94 7.80 25.41
CA ILE A 3 77.70 7.07 25.71
C ILE A 3 77.23 6.42 24.41
N THR A 4 77.30 5.09 24.35
CA THR A 4 76.80 4.29 23.23
C THR A 4 75.31 4.02 23.41
N TYR A 5 74.48 4.42 22.44
CA TYR A 5 73.03 4.16 22.43
C TYR A 5 72.72 2.82 21.76
N VAL A 6 72.04 1.91 22.46
CA VAL A 6 71.57 0.61 21.92
C VAL A 6 70.08 0.73 21.54
N PRO A 7 69.69 0.56 20.27
CA PRO A 7 68.28 0.63 19.88
C PRO A 7 67.49 -0.64 20.25
N LYS A 8 66.34 -0.43 20.89
CA LYS A 8 65.38 -1.46 21.33
C LYS A 8 64.55 -1.97 20.14
N ASN A 9 64.67 -3.27 19.83
CA ASN A 9 63.96 -3.97 18.74
C ASN A 9 62.42 -3.85 18.86
N ARG A 10 61.82 -3.01 18.00
CA ARG A 10 60.37 -2.70 17.97
C ARG A 10 59.58 -3.45 16.90
N THR A 11 60.14 -4.52 16.35
CA THR A 11 59.62 -5.21 15.14
C THR A 11 58.77 -6.45 15.41
N ASN A 12 58.78 -7.03 16.62
CA ASN A 12 58.06 -8.27 16.92
C ASN A 12 56.68 -8.08 17.59
N THR A 13 56.44 -6.95 18.25
CA THR A 13 55.15 -6.69 18.94
C THR A 13 54.02 -6.33 17.97
N MET A 14 54.32 -5.68 16.83
CA MET A 14 53.30 -5.28 15.84
C MET A 14 52.75 -6.47 15.03
N LYS A 15 53.55 -7.51 14.81
CA LYS A 15 53.13 -8.74 14.09
C LYS A 15 52.22 -9.63 14.93
N ILE A 16 52.37 -9.61 16.26
CA ILE A 16 51.52 -10.38 17.18
C ILE A 16 50.14 -9.74 17.31
N LEU A 17 50.07 -8.40 17.44
CA LEU A 17 48.81 -7.65 17.46
C LEU A 17 48.00 -7.77 16.15
N SER A 18 48.67 -7.78 14.99
CA SER A 18 48.01 -7.98 13.69
C SER A 18 47.41 -9.37 13.51
N ARG A 19 48.02 -10.41 14.10
CA ARG A 19 47.52 -11.79 14.05
C ARG A 19 46.27 -11.98 14.92
N TYR A 20 46.18 -11.32 16.08
CA TYR A 20 44.98 -11.36 16.91
C TYR A 20 43.82 -10.55 16.32
N LEU A 21 44.09 -9.43 15.64
CA LEU A 21 43.06 -8.62 14.98
C LEU A 21 42.37 -9.38 13.83
N ILE A 22 43.12 -10.17 13.05
CA ILE A 22 42.57 -10.99 11.96
C ILE A 22 41.72 -12.17 12.49
N VAL A 23 42.13 -12.77 13.61
CA VAL A 23 41.38 -13.88 14.23
C VAL A 23 40.08 -13.37 14.88
N ILE A 24 40.09 -12.19 15.50
CA ILE A 24 38.88 -11.58 16.11
C ILE A 24 37.88 -11.14 15.02
N LEU A 25 38.35 -10.63 13.88
CA LEU A 25 37.49 -10.26 12.74
C LEU A 25 36.87 -11.49 12.04
N ALA A 26 37.59 -12.62 12.00
CA ALA A 26 37.07 -13.87 11.44
C ALA A 26 35.99 -14.52 12.33
N VAL A 27 36.10 -14.41 13.66
CA VAL A 27 35.08 -14.90 14.61
C VAL A 27 33.80 -14.06 14.55
N PHE A 28 33.90 -12.76 14.25
CA PHE A 28 32.74 -11.88 14.11
C PHE A 28 31.95 -12.10 12.80
N CYS A 29 32.56 -12.70 11.76
CA CYS A 29 31.89 -12.98 10.48
C CYS A 29 31.07 -14.29 10.44
N PHE A 30 31.23 -15.20 11.41
CA PHE A 30 30.41 -16.43 11.50
C PHE A 30 29.20 -16.30 12.44
N GLY A 31 29.04 -15.16 13.14
CA GLY A 31 27.98 -14.95 14.13
C GLY A 31 26.68 -14.33 13.61
N CYS A 32 26.60 -13.82 12.38
CA CYS A 32 25.44 -13.05 11.90
C CYS A 32 24.49 -13.79 10.93
N SER A 33 24.63 -15.10 10.74
CA SER A 33 23.62 -15.88 9.99
C SER A 33 23.11 -17.13 10.71
N ALA A 34 23.58 -17.43 11.94
CA ALA A 34 23.11 -18.59 12.72
C ALA A 34 22.03 -18.24 13.77
N GLU A 35 21.84 -16.97 14.13
CA GLU A 35 20.90 -16.56 15.19
C GLU A 35 19.49 -16.18 14.71
N MET A 36 19.14 -16.43 13.44
CA MET A 36 17.76 -16.20 12.95
C MET A 36 16.94 -17.48 12.75
N ALA A 37 17.50 -18.66 13.04
CA ALA A 37 16.83 -19.95 12.83
C ALA A 37 16.57 -20.74 14.13
N ARG A 38 16.58 -20.09 15.29
CA ARG A 38 16.24 -20.74 16.57
C ARG A 38 15.04 -20.10 17.26
N ASP A 39 13.90 -20.21 16.59
CA ASP A 39 12.65 -20.60 17.23
C ASP A 39 11.81 -21.32 16.18
N GLY A 40 11.85 -22.65 16.20
CA GLY A 40 11.05 -23.52 15.33
C GLY A 40 9.56 -23.50 15.68
N SER A 41 9.00 -22.34 16.02
CA SER A 41 7.59 -22.14 16.31
C SER A 41 6.97 -21.05 15.43
N PHE A 42 7.25 -21.12 14.12
CA PHE A 42 6.32 -20.61 13.12
C PHE A 42 5.79 -21.79 12.33
N ASN A 43 4.59 -22.25 12.67
CA ASN A 43 3.81 -23.13 11.79
C ASN A 43 3.36 -22.28 10.58
N LEU A 44 4.23 -22.14 9.58
CA LEU A 44 3.76 -21.76 8.25
C LEU A 44 2.85 -22.91 7.84
N SER A 45 1.58 -22.63 7.56
CA SER A 45 0.85 -23.49 6.64
C SER A 45 1.79 -23.69 5.43
N PRO A 46 2.09 -24.93 5.00
CA PRO A 46 3.21 -25.22 4.09
C PRO A 46 3.13 -24.52 2.72
N ASN A 47 2.04 -23.78 2.44
CA ASN A 47 1.79 -23.07 1.19
C ASN A 47 2.05 -21.55 1.19
N GLN A 48 2.47 -20.93 2.30
CA GLN A 48 2.56 -19.46 2.36
C GLN A 48 3.81 -18.87 1.66
N ASN A 49 4.77 -19.69 1.25
CA ASN A 49 6.00 -19.24 0.58
C ASN A 49 6.20 -19.84 -0.82
N GLN A 50 5.12 -20.35 -1.44
CA GLN A 50 5.11 -20.85 -2.81
C GLN A 50 4.04 -20.16 -3.64
N ASN A 51 4.26 -20.05 -4.95
CA ASN A 51 3.27 -19.56 -5.89
C ASN A 51 2.18 -20.63 -6.09
N ALA A 52 0.92 -20.22 -6.06
CA ALA A 52 -0.16 -21.08 -6.49
C ALA A 52 -0.10 -21.37 -7.99
N SER A 53 -0.53 -22.56 -8.37
CA SER A 53 -0.75 -22.96 -9.76
C SER A 53 -2.20 -23.35 -9.96
N GLY A 54 -2.72 -23.06 -11.15
CA GLY A 54 -4.09 -23.34 -11.54
C GLY A 54 -4.42 -22.75 -12.90
N SER A 55 -5.70 -22.75 -13.24
CA SER A 55 -6.20 -22.28 -14.53
C SER A 55 -7.56 -21.61 -14.38
N LEU A 56 -7.82 -20.61 -15.23
CA LEU A 56 -9.15 -20.02 -15.44
C LEU A 56 -10.08 -20.95 -16.24
N LYS A 57 -9.59 -22.11 -16.66
CA LYS A 57 -10.30 -23.04 -17.54
C LYS A 57 -10.66 -24.34 -16.81
N GLY A 58 -11.81 -24.90 -17.17
CA GLY A 58 -12.24 -26.21 -16.72
C GLY A 58 -11.55 -27.34 -17.48
N THR A 59 -11.93 -28.58 -17.18
CA THR A 59 -11.36 -29.81 -17.76
C THR A 59 -11.49 -29.86 -19.29
N ASN A 60 -12.51 -29.21 -19.87
CA ASN A 60 -12.74 -29.15 -21.31
C ASN A 60 -11.96 -28.02 -22.02
N ASN A 61 -11.05 -27.33 -21.30
CA ASN A 61 -10.32 -26.15 -21.78
C ASN A 61 -11.19 -24.91 -22.08
N ASP A 62 -12.47 -24.95 -21.69
CA ASP A 62 -13.37 -23.80 -21.69
C ASP A 62 -13.14 -22.91 -20.46
N CYS A 63 -13.38 -21.62 -20.62
CA CYS A 63 -13.31 -20.67 -19.52
C CYS A 63 -14.37 -20.97 -18.46
N LEU A 64 -13.94 -21.00 -17.20
CA LEU A 64 -14.85 -21.07 -16.07
C LEU A 64 -15.71 -19.80 -16.04
N ALA A 65 -16.97 -19.96 -15.63
CA ALA A 65 -17.91 -18.86 -15.58
C ALA A 65 -17.36 -17.74 -14.67
N THR A 66 -17.57 -16.49 -15.10
CA THR A 66 -17.36 -15.31 -14.25
C THR A 66 -18.71 -14.73 -13.86
N ALA A 67 -18.77 -14.05 -12.72
CA ALA A 67 -19.98 -13.33 -12.31
C ALA A 67 -19.65 -11.86 -12.08
N ILE A 68 -20.59 -10.99 -12.45
CA ILE A 68 -20.45 -9.55 -12.34
C ILE A 68 -21.38 -9.07 -11.24
N THR A 69 -20.84 -8.38 -10.23
CA THR A 69 -21.62 -7.80 -9.15
C THR A 69 -21.53 -6.29 -9.23
N GLY A 70 -22.68 -5.64 -9.29
CA GLY A 70 -22.81 -4.18 -9.35
C GLY A 70 -22.92 -3.62 -10.77
N THR A 71 -22.85 -2.30 -10.89
CA THR A 71 -23.03 -1.57 -12.15
C THR A 71 -21.82 -0.71 -12.43
N PHE A 72 -21.26 -0.83 -13.64
CA PHE A 72 -20.11 -0.05 -14.07
C PHE A 72 -20.59 1.16 -14.86
N GLN A 73 -20.15 2.34 -14.45
CA GLN A 73 -20.56 3.61 -15.01
C GLN A 73 -19.35 4.48 -15.36
N THR A 74 -19.50 5.28 -16.42
CA THR A 74 -18.54 6.35 -16.74
C THR A 74 -18.49 7.38 -15.62
N ASN A 75 -17.37 8.10 -15.54
CA ASN A 75 -17.17 9.21 -14.61
C ASN A 75 -17.30 8.84 -13.12
N THR A 76 -17.37 7.56 -12.79
CA THR A 76 -17.39 7.04 -11.42
C THR A 76 -16.13 6.23 -11.19
N ALA A 77 -15.27 6.70 -10.28
CA ALA A 77 -14.11 5.95 -9.84
C ALA A 77 -14.57 4.62 -9.24
N GLN A 78 -13.98 3.52 -9.71
CA GLN A 78 -14.40 2.21 -9.25
C GLN A 78 -13.76 1.91 -7.90
N ASN A 79 -14.41 2.33 -6.81
CA ASN A 79 -14.16 1.77 -5.49
C ASN A 79 -14.73 0.34 -5.54
N GLY A 80 -14.02 -0.74 -5.26
CA GLY A 80 -14.52 -2.15 -5.38
C GLY A 80 -15.92 -2.63 -4.88
N SER A 81 -16.93 -1.78 -4.63
CA SER A 81 -18.36 -2.14 -4.47
C SER A 81 -18.92 -2.86 -5.69
N ASN A 82 -18.47 -2.49 -6.89
CA ASN A 82 -18.65 -3.25 -8.11
C ASN A 82 -17.41 -4.13 -8.34
N TYR A 83 -17.59 -5.41 -8.64
CA TYR A 83 -16.48 -6.34 -8.78
C TYR A 83 -16.84 -7.52 -9.67
N VAL A 84 -15.81 -8.27 -10.07
CA VAL A 84 -15.96 -9.51 -10.84
C VAL A 84 -15.54 -10.68 -9.98
N ILE A 85 -16.35 -11.73 -9.94
CA ILE A 85 -15.97 -13.01 -9.37
C ILE A 85 -15.40 -13.87 -10.49
N ALA A 86 -14.12 -14.23 -10.36
CA ALA A 86 -13.46 -15.19 -11.22
C ALA A 86 -13.39 -16.56 -10.53
N ASN A 87 -13.82 -17.60 -11.24
CA ASN A 87 -13.61 -18.97 -10.81
C ASN A 87 -12.25 -19.47 -11.32
N VAL A 88 -11.45 -20.04 -10.43
CA VAL A 88 -10.09 -20.53 -10.71
C VAL A 88 -10.02 -21.98 -10.28
N ASN A 89 -9.64 -22.88 -11.18
CA ASN A 89 -9.34 -24.26 -10.83
C ASN A 89 -7.89 -24.35 -10.32
N VAL A 90 -7.72 -24.43 -9.00
CA VAL A 90 -6.43 -24.43 -8.31
C VAL A 90 -5.90 -25.86 -8.21
N THR A 91 -4.70 -26.09 -8.74
CA THR A 91 -4.01 -27.39 -8.69
C THR A 91 -2.94 -27.44 -7.61
N VAL A 92 -2.36 -26.28 -7.28
CA VAL A 92 -1.34 -26.13 -6.25
C VAL A 92 -1.71 -24.91 -5.40
N PRO A 93 -1.97 -25.05 -4.08
CA PRO A 93 -2.24 -23.89 -3.24
C PRO A 93 -1.00 -23.00 -3.09
N GLY A 94 -1.20 -21.76 -2.62
CA GLY A 94 -0.13 -20.76 -2.53
C GLY A 94 -0.56 -19.35 -2.90
N MET A 95 0.42 -18.44 -3.04
CA MET A 95 0.17 -17.04 -3.39
C MET A 95 -0.27 -16.91 -4.86
N TYR A 96 -1.33 -16.15 -5.11
CA TYR A 96 -1.81 -15.84 -6.45
C TYR A 96 -1.84 -14.35 -6.73
N SER A 97 -1.76 -14.01 -8.01
CA SER A 97 -2.05 -12.69 -8.57
C SER A 97 -2.82 -12.90 -9.87
N ILE A 98 -4.01 -12.33 -9.96
CA ILE A 98 -4.92 -12.47 -11.08
C ILE A 98 -5.29 -11.08 -11.55
N SER A 99 -5.26 -10.84 -12.86
CA SER A 99 -5.67 -9.54 -13.38
C SER A 99 -6.10 -9.57 -14.84
N THR A 100 -6.80 -8.52 -15.26
CA THR A 100 -7.05 -8.22 -16.66
C THR A 100 -5.95 -7.31 -17.24
N ASP A 101 -5.97 -7.13 -18.56
CA ASP A 101 -5.41 -5.95 -19.21
C ASP A 101 -6.16 -4.67 -18.79
N VAL A 102 -5.58 -3.51 -19.15
CA VAL A 102 -6.21 -2.20 -18.95
C VAL A 102 -7.03 -1.89 -20.21
N GLN A 103 -8.35 -1.80 -20.07
CA GLN A 103 -9.26 -1.43 -21.15
C GLN A 103 -10.22 -0.37 -20.64
N ASN A 104 -10.54 0.59 -21.51
CA ASN A 104 -11.42 1.72 -21.18
C ASN A 104 -11.03 2.45 -19.88
N GLY A 105 -9.73 2.52 -19.57
CA GLY A 105 -9.18 3.21 -18.38
C GLY A 105 -9.26 2.43 -17.06
N VAL A 106 -9.73 1.17 -17.08
CA VAL A 106 -9.92 0.34 -15.88
C VAL A 106 -9.16 -0.98 -16.00
N LYS A 107 -8.68 -1.51 -14.88
CA LYS A 107 -8.13 -2.87 -14.73
C LYS A 107 -8.78 -3.59 -13.56
N PHE A 108 -9.12 -4.86 -13.72
CA PHE A 108 -9.59 -5.72 -12.62
C PHE A 108 -8.44 -6.55 -12.10
N SER A 109 -8.28 -6.64 -10.78
CA SER A 109 -7.22 -7.47 -10.18
C SER A 109 -7.52 -7.96 -8.77
N ALA A 110 -6.86 -9.05 -8.37
CA ALA A 110 -6.80 -9.53 -7.00
C ALA A 110 -5.48 -10.28 -6.74
N SER A 111 -5.03 -10.23 -5.50
CA SER A 111 -3.94 -11.07 -4.98
C SER A 111 -4.35 -11.66 -3.64
N GLY A 112 -3.76 -12.79 -3.29
CA GLY A 112 -4.08 -13.49 -2.06
C GLY A 112 -3.44 -14.87 -2.00
N VAL A 113 -4.00 -15.75 -1.18
CA VAL A 113 -3.50 -17.11 -1.00
C VAL A 113 -4.63 -18.11 -1.18
N PHE A 114 -4.43 -19.10 -2.03
CA PHE A 114 -5.28 -20.28 -2.07
C PHE A 114 -4.83 -21.25 -0.98
N ALA A 115 -5.75 -21.62 -0.09
CA ALA A 115 -5.48 -22.56 1.00
C ALA A 115 -5.74 -24.03 0.61
N SER A 116 -6.47 -24.27 -0.48
CA SER A 116 -6.85 -25.60 -0.95
C SER A 116 -6.94 -25.66 -2.48
N THR A 117 -6.92 -26.87 -3.02
CA THR A 117 -7.11 -27.14 -4.45
C THR A 117 -8.60 -27.13 -4.83
N GLY A 118 -8.90 -27.24 -6.13
CA GLY A 118 -10.26 -27.23 -6.67
C GLY A 118 -10.70 -25.83 -7.12
N ILE A 119 -11.99 -25.68 -7.43
CA ILE A 119 -12.55 -24.40 -7.90
C ILE A 119 -12.65 -23.43 -6.72
N GLN A 120 -11.91 -22.33 -6.82
CA GLN A 120 -11.89 -21.23 -5.86
C GLN A 120 -12.46 -19.96 -6.50
N GLN A 121 -13.23 -19.21 -5.72
CA GLN A 121 -13.78 -17.92 -6.14
C GLN A 121 -12.84 -16.79 -5.74
N VAL A 122 -12.49 -15.93 -6.70
CA VAL A 122 -11.64 -14.76 -6.49
C VAL A 122 -12.39 -13.50 -6.86
N ARG A 123 -12.48 -12.57 -5.91
CA ARG A 123 -13.08 -11.25 -6.14
C ARG A 123 -12.04 -10.29 -6.72
N LEU A 124 -12.17 -10.00 -8.01
CA LEU A 124 -11.36 -9.02 -8.73
C LEU A 124 -11.97 -7.63 -8.55
N VAL A 125 -11.17 -6.72 -8.00
CA VAL A 125 -11.58 -5.34 -7.78
C VAL A 125 -11.11 -4.50 -8.97
N PRO A 126 -12.02 -3.72 -9.60
CA PRO A 126 -11.64 -2.72 -10.60
C PRO A 126 -10.80 -1.59 -9.97
N SER A 127 -9.86 -1.06 -10.74
CA SER A 127 -9.09 0.13 -10.44
C SER A 127 -9.06 1.02 -11.68
N GLY A 128 -9.32 2.31 -11.50
CA GLY A 128 -9.46 3.30 -12.57
C GLY A 128 -10.89 3.83 -12.74
N THR A 129 -11.12 4.55 -13.83
CA THR A 129 -12.40 5.16 -14.19
C THR A 129 -12.72 4.83 -15.64
N PHE A 130 -13.95 4.38 -15.91
CA PHE A 130 -14.38 4.12 -17.28
C PHE A 130 -14.48 5.40 -18.09
N ALA A 131 -13.79 5.46 -19.23
CA ALA A 131 -13.77 6.64 -20.10
C ALA A 131 -15.03 6.76 -20.97
N ASN A 132 -15.59 5.63 -21.43
CA ASN A 132 -16.72 5.60 -22.37
C ASN A 132 -17.80 4.61 -21.91
N ALA A 133 -19.08 4.93 -22.11
CA ALA A 133 -20.21 4.07 -21.79
C ALA A 133 -20.42 3.03 -22.90
N VAL A 134 -19.49 2.08 -22.97
CA VAL A 134 -19.46 1.03 -23.98
C VAL A 134 -19.15 -0.31 -23.35
N ALA A 135 -19.73 -1.38 -23.91
CA ALA A 135 -19.30 -2.73 -23.59
C ALA A 135 -17.79 -2.87 -23.81
N THR A 136 -17.07 -3.16 -22.74
CA THR A 136 -15.61 -3.23 -22.72
C THR A 136 -15.19 -4.68 -22.55
N ASN A 137 -14.39 -5.18 -23.49
CA ASN A 137 -13.87 -6.54 -23.48
C ASN A 137 -12.47 -6.56 -22.87
N TYR A 138 -12.25 -7.43 -21.90
CA TYR A 138 -11.02 -7.64 -21.18
C TYR A 138 -10.47 -9.04 -21.43
N THR A 139 -9.15 -9.18 -21.27
CA THR A 139 -8.45 -10.46 -21.20
C THR A 139 -8.07 -10.75 -19.75
N LEU A 140 -8.86 -11.57 -19.07
CA LEU A 140 -8.56 -12.06 -17.72
C LEU A 140 -7.44 -13.10 -17.76
N THR A 141 -6.38 -12.90 -16.99
CA THR A 141 -5.17 -13.75 -17.01
C THR A 141 -4.81 -14.28 -15.63
N TYR A 142 -4.48 -15.57 -15.57
CA TYR A 142 -3.87 -16.23 -14.42
C TYR A 142 -2.95 -17.37 -14.88
N GLY A 143 -1.69 -17.35 -14.43
CA GLY A 143 -0.67 -18.29 -14.90
C GLY A 143 -0.49 -18.20 -16.42
N SER A 144 -0.58 -19.33 -17.11
CA SER A 144 -0.57 -19.40 -18.58
C SER A 144 -1.97 -19.37 -19.22
N SER A 145 -3.02 -19.27 -18.41
CA SER A 145 -4.41 -19.28 -18.88
C SER A 145 -4.96 -17.87 -19.06
N SER A 146 -5.75 -17.68 -20.11
CA SER A 146 -6.48 -16.43 -20.38
C SER A 146 -7.91 -16.71 -20.80
N CYS A 147 -8.82 -15.80 -20.42
CA CYS A 147 -10.25 -15.90 -20.68
C CYS A 147 -10.86 -14.52 -20.99
N PRO A 148 -11.81 -14.43 -21.94
CA PRO A 148 -12.50 -13.17 -22.21
C PRO A 148 -13.45 -12.81 -21.07
N LEU A 149 -13.54 -11.51 -20.76
CA LEU A 149 -14.47 -10.94 -19.80
C LEU A 149 -15.09 -9.68 -20.41
N ALA A 150 -16.42 -9.63 -20.52
CA ALA A 150 -17.12 -8.47 -21.05
C ALA A 150 -17.82 -7.72 -19.90
N ILE A 151 -17.53 -6.43 -19.76
CA ILE A 151 -18.16 -5.54 -18.79
C ILE A 151 -19.02 -4.53 -19.55
N THR A 152 -20.31 -4.49 -19.25
CA THR A 152 -21.19 -3.45 -19.79
C THR A 152 -21.03 -2.19 -18.94
N VAL A 153 -20.61 -1.10 -19.59
CA VAL A 153 -20.46 0.21 -18.95
C VAL A 153 -21.60 1.10 -19.41
N THR A 154 -22.27 1.74 -18.46
CA THR A 154 -23.38 2.67 -18.71
C THR A 154 -22.95 4.11 -18.46
N GLU A 155 -23.72 5.08 -18.97
CA GLU A 155 -23.45 6.49 -18.67
C GLU A 155 -23.71 6.75 -17.18
N GLY A 156 -22.75 7.40 -16.50
CA GLY A 156 -22.96 7.91 -15.15
C GLY A 156 -23.94 9.09 -15.17
N THR A 157 -24.88 9.13 -14.21
CA THR A 157 -25.92 10.17 -14.14
C THR A 157 -25.42 11.54 -13.61
N GLY A 158 -24.15 11.87 -13.85
CA GLY A 158 -23.61 13.18 -13.46
C GLY A 158 -24.31 14.29 -14.24
N THR A 159 -24.94 15.23 -13.54
CA THR A 159 -25.53 16.43 -14.13
C THR A 159 -24.44 17.31 -14.75
N GLY A 160 -24.17 17.09 -16.03
CA GLY A 160 -23.41 17.98 -16.89
C GLY A 160 -23.96 17.83 -18.31
N THR A 161 -24.77 18.78 -18.74
CA THR A 161 -25.26 18.89 -20.12
C THR A 161 -24.11 18.80 -21.13
N PRO A 162 -24.29 18.11 -22.28
CA PRO A 162 -23.32 18.13 -23.37
C PRO A 162 -23.14 19.55 -23.90
N GLY A 163 -22.02 20.19 -23.56
CA GLY A 163 -21.59 21.42 -24.21
C GLY A 163 -21.09 21.10 -25.61
N THR A 164 -21.81 21.59 -26.62
CA THR A 164 -21.40 21.60 -28.01
C THR A 164 -20.24 22.58 -28.21
N ASP A 165 -18.99 22.14 -28.06
CA ASP A 165 -17.84 22.83 -28.65
C ASP A 165 -16.76 21.81 -29.06
N PRO A 166 -16.49 21.63 -30.36
CA PRO A 166 -15.45 20.71 -30.83
C PRO A 166 -14.09 21.41 -30.81
N GLY A 167 -13.38 21.35 -29.69
CA GLY A 167 -11.96 21.68 -29.69
C GLY A 167 -11.39 22.12 -28.34
N THR A 168 -10.38 21.39 -27.88
CA THR A 168 -9.46 21.78 -26.78
C THR A 168 -10.04 21.77 -25.35
N GLY A 169 -10.75 20.69 -24.99
CA GLY A 169 -11.09 20.41 -23.59
C GLY A 169 -9.97 19.65 -22.88
N ASN A 170 -9.17 20.35 -22.07
CA ASN A 170 -8.42 19.76 -20.98
C ASN A 170 -9.39 18.93 -20.09
N PRO A 171 -9.11 17.67 -19.71
CA PRO A 171 -10.03 16.90 -18.86
C PRO A 171 -10.16 17.58 -17.51
N GLY A 172 -11.33 18.17 -17.24
CA GLY A 172 -11.69 18.69 -15.94
C GLY A 172 -11.70 17.57 -14.90
N THR A 173 -10.94 17.76 -13.83
CA THR A 173 -10.89 16.91 -12.64
C THR A 173 -12.24 16.94 -11.92
N GLY A 174 -13.12 15.98 -12.24
CA GLY A 174 -14.35 15.74 -11.52
C GLY A 174 -14.08 15.13 -10.16
N ASN A 175 -13.78 15.97 -9.17
CA ASN A 175 -13.76 15.60 -7.76
C ASN A 175 -15.15 15.06 -7.38
N GLY A 176 -15.25 13.75 -7.10
CA GLY A 176 -16.15 13.31 -6.02
C GLY A 176 -15.84 14.14 -4.78
N ALA A 177 -16.81 14.43 -3.91
CA ALA A 177 -16.63 15.36 -2.79
C ALA A 177 -15.28 15.08 -2.11
N SER A 178 -14.31 15.97 -2.29
CA SER A 178 -12.95 15.70 -1.86
C SER A 178 -12.69 16.50 -0.62
N GLY A 179 -12.19 15.80 0.40
CA GLY A 179 -11.84 16.40 1.67
C GLY A 179 -10.63 17.31 1.56
N SER A 180 -10.45 18.21 2.51
CA SER A 180 -9.26 19.05 2.62
C SER A 180 -8.40 18.58 3.78
N TRP A 181 -7.08 18.64 3.64
CA TRP A 181 -6.16 18.30 4.72
C TRP A 181 -4.98 19.26 4.77
N THR A 182 -4.47 19.46 5.98
CA THR A 182 -3.26 20.24 6.26
C THR A 182 -2.50 19.53 7.36
N ILE A 183 -1.25 19.17 7.11
CA ILE A 183 -0.36 18.59 8.12
C ILE A 183 0.94 19.37 8.17
N THR A 184 1.53 19.44 9.35
CA THR A 184 2.84 20.03 9.58
C THR A 184 3.72 18.98 10.22
N VAL A 185 4.83 18.66 9.56
CA VAL A 185 5.86 17.75 10.07
C VAL A 185 7.16 18.52 10.19
N ASP A 186 7.72 18.58 11.40
CA ASP A 186 8.98 19.30 11.69
C ASP A 186 9.01 20.75 11.14
N GLY A 187 7.89 21.46 11.25
CA GLY A 187 7.72 22.81 10.73
C GLY A 187 7.43 22.92 9.23
N LYS A 188 7.54 21.83 8.46
CA LYS A 188 7.16 21.79 7.05
C LYS A 188 5.67 21.49 6.89
N THR A 189 4.95 22.39 6.22
CA THR A 189 3.50 22.28 6.01
C THR A 189 3.19 21.64 4.66
N TYR A 190 2.25 20.71 4.65
CA TYR A 190 1.71 20.03 3.49
C TYR A 190 0.19 20.24 3.48
N THR A 191 -0.37 20.53 2.32
CA THR A 191 -1.82 20.74 2.15
C THR A 191 -2.29 20.03 0.90
N GLY A 192 -3.52 19.54 0.93
CA GLY A 192 -4.19 18.91 -0.20
C GLY A 192 -5.71 19.02 -0.09
N THR A 193 -6.38 18.73 -1.19
CA THR A 193 -7.85 18.89 -1.34
C THR A 193 -8.53 17.61 -1.81
N ASP A 194 -7.88 16.47 -1.56
CA ASP A 194 -8.17 15.13 -2.06
C ASP A 194 -8.18 14.09 -0.93
N ALA A 195 -8.63 14.48 0.27
CA ALA A 195 -8.76 13.57 1.39
C ALA A 195 -10.05 12.74 1.31
N THR A 196 -9.93 11.41 1.32
CA THR A 196 -11.06 10.48 1.40
C THR A 196 -10.83 9.45 2.50
N LEU A 197 -11.85 9.14 3.31
CA LEU A 197 -11.81 8.04 4.27
C LEU A 197 -12.62 6.86 3.77
N THR A 198 -11.97 5.72 3.53
CA THR A 198 -12.67 4.50 3.11
C THR A 198 -12.89 3.55 4.29
N ASP A 199 -14.11 3.05 4.49
CA ASP A 199 -14.46 2.03 5.50
C ASP A 199 -14.30 0.62 4.90
N ARG A 200 -13.10 0.02 4.98
CA ARG A 200 -12.81 -1.33 4.46
C ARG A 200 -12.08 -2.24 5.46
N HIS A 201 -12.42 -2.15 6.74
CA HIS A 201 -11.73 -2.77 7.90
C HIS A 201 -10.40 -2.13 8.29
N LEU A 202 -9.93 -1.18 7.48
CA LEU A 202 -8.84 -0.26 7.76
C LEU A 202 -9.29 1.12 7.31
N MET A 203 -9.04 2.15 8.12
CA MET A 203 -9.25 3.54 7.76
C MET A 203 -8.07 3.95 6.92
N ASN A 204 -8.32 4.29 5.66
CA ASN A 204 -7.29 4.78 4.74
C ASN A 204 -7.56 6.24 4.44
N LEU A 205 -6.52 7.08 4.56
CA LEU A 205 -6.50 8.43 4.06
C LEU A 205 -5.28 8.57 3.16
N ALA A 206 -5.50 8.92 1.90
CA ALA A 206 -4.46 9.29 0.97
C ALA A 206 -4.73 10.70 0.45
N GLY A 207 -3.67 11.47 0.20
CA GLY A 207 -3.79 12.78 -0.43
C GLY A 207 -2.46 13.24 -1.00
N PHE A 208 -2.54 14.12 -2.00
CA PHE A 208 -1.38 14.69 -2.67
C PHE A 208 -1.14 16.15 -2.24
N ALA A 209 0.13 16.52 -2.06
CA ALA A 209 0.57 17.88 -1.75
C ALA A 209 1.61 18.39 -2.75
N GLY A 210 1.69 19.72 -2.86
CA GLY A 210 2.61 20.45 -3.73
C GLY A 210 1.99 20.86 -5.07
N THR A 211 2.66 21.76 -5.80
CA THR A 211 2.14 22.37 -7.05
C THR A 211 1.90 21.38 -8.18
N ASN A 212 2.49 20.18 -8.11
CA ASN A 212 2.31 19.10 -9.07
C ASN A 212 2.02 17.75 -8.38
N SER A 213 1.38 17.76 -7.20
CA SER A 213 1.05 16.53 -6.47
C SER A 213 2.26 15.62 -6.19
N GLN A 214 3.44 16.22 -5.95
CA GLN A 214 4.71 15.51 -5.84
C GLN A 214 4.89 14.80 -4.50
N VAL A 215 4.01 15.05 -3.54
CA VAL A 215 4.08 14.42 -2.23
C VAL A 215 2.80 13.65 -2.00
N MET A 216 2.92 12.37 -1.67
CA MET A 216 1.80 11.56 -1.22
C MET A 216 1.85 11.45 0.30
N VAL A 217 0.74 11.75 0.95
CA VAL A 217 0.52 11.46 2.37
C VAL A 217 -0.40 10.26 2.42
N VAL A 218 0.03 9.22 3.12
CA VAL A 218 -0.76 8.01 3.34
C VAL A 218 -0.89 7.75 4.81
N PHE A 219 -2.08 7.35 5.20
CA PHE A 219 -2.38 6.94 6.53
C PHE A 219 -3.30 5.72 6.51
N VAL A 220 -2.95 4.72 7.32
CA VAL A 220 -3.69 3.47 7.46
C VAL A 220 -3.87 3.20 8.95
N LEU A 221 -5.08 2.87 9.38
CA LEU A 221 -5.33 2.38 10.74
C LEU A 221 -6.29 1.22 10.72
N LYS A 222 -6.08 0.30 11.65
CA LYS A 222 -7.14 -0.64 12.01
C LYS A 222 -8.11 -0.02 13.01
N TYR A 223 -9.40 -0.17 12.74
CA TYR A 223 -10.47 0.01 13.72
C TYR A 223 -11.21 -1.31 13.92
N GLY A 224 -11.95 -1.44 15.03
CA GLY A 224 -12.71 -2.65 15.35
C GLY A 224 -13.93 -2.85 14.44
N ASN A 225 -14.69 -3.92 14.67
CA ASN A 225 -15.84 -4.30 13.82
C ASN A 225 -17.05 -3.35 13.87
N GLY A 226 -16.94 -2.19 14.53
CA GLY A 226 -18.03 -1.23 14.74
C GLY A 226 -18.07 -0.07 13.74
N GLY A 227 -17.24 -0.10 12.68
CA GLY A 227 -17.10 1.02 11.75
C GLY A 227 -16.19 2.13 12.27
N ILE A 228 -16.01 3.16 11.45
CA ILE A 228 -15.25 4.36 11.85
C ILE A 228 -16.12 5.19 12.82
N LEU A 229 -15.64 5.37 14.05
CA LEU A 229 -16.33 6.10 15.11
C LEU A 229 -15.50 7.31 15.58
N PRO A 230 -16.13 8.33 16.17
CA PRO A 230 -15.41 9.39 16.86
C PRO A 230 -14.57 8.81 18.00
N ALA A 231 -13.25 8.76 17.79
CA ALA A 231 -12.26 8.20 18.70
C ALA A 231 -10.86 8.68 18.31
N THR A 232 -9.88 8.44 19.18
CA THR A 232 -8.47 8.56 18.83
C THR A 232 -7.92 7.20 18.46
N TYR A 233 -7.37 7.12 17.26
CA TYR A 233 -6.66 5.97 16.75
C TYR A 233 -5.18 6.30 16.61
N THR A 234 -4.31 5.31 16.74
CA THR A 234 -2.87 5.52 16.77
C THR A 234 -2.12 4.54 15.88
N THR A 235 -0.92 4.94 15.45
CA THR A 235 0.00 4.06 14.71
C THR A 235 0.48 2.85 15.52
N SER A 236 0.19 2.79 16.83
CA SER A 236 0.54 1.65 17.70
C SER A 236 -0.57 0.61 17.86
N ASP A 237 -1.80 0.94 17.44
CA ASP A 237 -2.97 0.10 17.69
C ASP A 237 -2.82 -1.27 17.02
N ASP A 238 -2.30 -1.30 15.79
CA ASP A 238 -2.19 -2.51 14.97
C ASP A 238 -0.91 -2.53 14.13
N PRO A 239 -0.31 -3.70 13.81
CA PRO A 239 0.85 -3.78 12.93
C PRO A 239 0.64 -3.18 11.52
N MET A 240 -0.60 -3.12 11.03
CA MET A 240 -0.94 -2.47 9.76
C MET A 240 -1.14 -0.95 9.90
N SER A 241 -1.21 -0.44 11.13
CA SER A 241 -1.37 0.99 11.36
C SER A 241 -0.08 1.74 11.05
N GLN A 242 -0.14 2.70 10.13
CA GLN A 242 1.01 3.49 9.71
C GLN A 242 0.64 4.90 9.25
N PHE A 243 1.59 5.82 9.38
CA PHE A 243 1.59 7.13 8.73
C PHE A 243 2.84 7.26 7.87
N SER A 244 2.71 7.80 6.66
CA SER A 244 3.86 8.08 5.80
C SER A 244 3.68 9.32 4.93
N VAL A 245 4.79 10.00 4.67
CA VAL A 245 4.91 11.04 3.65
C VAL A 245 5.96 10.59 2.64
N THR A 246 5.58 10.50 1.37
CA THR A 246 6.44 10.03 0.30
C THR A 246 6.61 11.13 -0.73
N ASN A 247 7.86 11.44 -1.06
CA ASN A 247 8.18 12.29 -2.19
C ASN A 247 8.14 11.44 -3.46
N LEU A 248 7.17 11.69 -4.34
CA LEU A 248 6.94 10.93 -5.57
C LEU A 248 7.94 11.25 -6.67
N THR A 249 8.63 12.39 -6.61
CA THR A 249 9.70 12.71 -7.56
C THR A 249 10.94 11.85 -7.29
N THR A 250 11.26 11.62 -6.01
CA THR A 250 12.41 10.80 -5.61
C THR A 250 12.05 9.37 -5.25
N THR A 251 10.75 9.07 -5.10
CA THR A 251 10.17 7.82 -4.56
C THR A 251 10.57 7.49 -3.12
N ASN A 252 11.23 8.41 -2.41
CA ASN A 252 11.66 8.21 -1.04
C ASN A 252 10.54 8.52 -0.05
N MET A 253 10.49 7.76 1.04
CA MET A 253 9.70 8.13 2.22
C MET A 253 10.48 9.20 3.00
N ASP A 254 9.91 10.39 3.11
CA ASP A 254 10.46 11.48 3.92
C ASP A 254 10.16 11.23 5.40
N TYR A 255 8.94 10.76 5.70
CA TYR A 255 8.49 10.47 7.05
C TYR A 255 7.76 9.14 7.11
N LEU A 256 7.96 8.39 8.19
CA LEU A 256 7.26 7.13 8.45
C LEU A 256 7.03 6.94 9.96
N THR A 257 5.84 6.47 10.31
CA THR A 257 5.57 5.92 11.64
C THR A 257 4.79 4.64 11.50
N THR A 258 5.26 3.58 12.14
CA THR A 258 4.57 2.30 12.27
C THR A 258 4.48 1.91 13.73
N LYS A 259 3.85 0.77 14.03
CA LYS A 259 3.79 0.23 15.39
C LYS A 259 5.16 -0.02 16.05
N THR A 260 6.20 -0.26 15.25
CA THR A 260 7.55 -0.56 15.75
C THR A 260 8.46 0.67 15.82
N SER A 261 7.96 1.86 15.45
CA SER A 261 8.73 3.10 15.49
C SER A 261 9.01 3.52 16.94
N VAL A 262 10.28 3.44 17.36
CA VAL A 262 10.69 3.82 18.71
C VAL A 262 10.69 5.35 18.85
N GLY A 263 9.98 5.86 19.85
CA GLY A 263 9.94 7.31 20.16
C GLY A 263 9.00 8.15 19.28
N ALA A 264 8.29 7.53 18.34
CA ALA A 264 7.27 8.16 17.51
C ALA A 264 5.91 7.46 17.64
N LEU A 265 4.87 8.25 17.84
CA LEU A 265 3.48 7.81 17.89
C LEU A 265 2.64 8.90 17.23
N THR A 266 2.00 8.58 16.11
CA THR A 266 1.09 9.52 15.45
C THR A 266 -0.35 9.18 15.84
N ASN A 267 -1.07 10.19 16.32
CA ASN A 267 -2.46 10.10 16.78
C ASN A 267 -3.39 10.75 15.77
N PHE A 268 -4.52 10.12 15.53
CA PHE A 268 -5.58 10.57 14.63
C PHE A 268 -6.88 10.55 15.38
N ALA A 269 -7.29 11.74 15.83
CA ALA A 269 -8.50 11.94 16.60
C ALA A 269 -9.65 12.33 15.66
N ILE A 270 -10.55 11.39 15.38
CA ILE A 270 -11.82 11.70 14.72
C ILE A 270 -12.70 12.44 15.73
N LYS A 271 -12.85 13.75 15.54
CA LYS A 271 -13.59 14.64 16.44
C LYS A 271 -15.09 14.54 16.24
N SER A 272 -15.53 14.40 14.99
CA SER A 272 -16.94 14.30 14.64
C SER A 272 -17.09 13.63 13.28
N ILE A 273 -18.19 12.91 13.10
CA ILE A 273 -18.71 12.51 11.79
C ILE A 273 -20.10 13.13 11.67
N THR A 274 -20.31 13.99 10.68
CA THR A 274 -21.59 14.68 10.46
C THR A 274 -21.91 14.66 8.98
N ASN A 275 -23.11 14.19 8.62
CA ASN A 275 -23.52 14.03 7.23
C ASN A 275 -22.50 13.28 6.35
N GLY A 276 -21.89 12.23 6.90
CA GLY A 276 -20.88 11.45 6.19
C GLY A 276 -19.53 12.15 6.02
N VAL A 277 -19.26 13.25 6.73
CA VAL A 277 -17.95 13.93 6.70
C VAL A 277 -17.30 13.86 8.08
N ALA A 278 -16.09 13.32 8.14
CA ALA A 278 -15.25 13.28 9.32
C ALA A 278 -14.38 14.53 9.44
N LYS A 279 -14.28 15.05 10.66
CA LYS A 279 -13.25 16.02 11.06
C LYS A 279 -12.22 15.32 11.94
N ILE A 280 -10.95 15.37 11.55
CA ILE A 280 -9.86 14.65 12.18
C ILE A 280 -8.76 15.63 12.57
N THR A 281 -8.17 15.43 13.74
CA THR A 281 -6.95 16.12 14.18
C THR A 281 -5.79 15.13 14.22
N ILE A 282 -4.67 15.47 13.60
CA ILE A 282 -3.40 14.76 13.71
C ILE A 282 -2.56 15.40 14.82
N SER A 283 -1.91 14.59 15.64
CA SER A 283 -0.94 15.05 16.63
C SER A 283 0.08 13.98 16.99
N GLY A 284 1.21 14.37 17.57
CA GLY A 284 2.20 13.44 18.14
C GLY A 284 3.55 13.57 17.45
N LYS A 285 4.16 12.43 17.14
CA LYS A 285 5.48 12.37 16.51
C LYS A 285 5.54 11.36 15.37
N THR A 286 6.35 11.66 14.36
CA THR A 286 6.74 10.73 13.29
C THR A 286 8.26 10.60 13.20
N ILE A 287 8.77 9.56 12.52
CA ILE A 287 10.21 9.44 12.24
C ILE A 287 10.52 10.18 10.95
N ASP A 288 11.51 11.07 11.00
CA ASP A 288 12.22 11.57 9.82
C ASP A 288 13.19 10.50 9.32
N MET A 289 12.97 10.03 8.10
CA MET A 289 13.74 8.92 7.53
C MET A 289 15.17 9.31 7.15
N ALA A 290 15.46 10.60 6.96
CA ALA A 290 16.81 11.06 6.66
C ALA A 290 17.68 11.11 7.93
N THR A 291 17.08 11.49 9.06
CA THR A 291 17.81 11.65 10.34
C THR A 291 17.59 10.51 11.33
N ASN A 292 16.60 9.65 11.07
CA ASN A 292 16.11 8.59 11.96
C ASN A 292 15.71 9.12 13.35
N LYS A 293 15.20 10.36 13.42
CA LYS A 293 14.77 11.01 14.66
C LYS A 293 13.26 11.19 14.69
N ALA A 294 12.70 11.11 15.90
CA ALA A 294 11.30 11.44 16.13
C ALA A 294 11.09 12.97 16.10
N VAL A 295 10.31 13.43 15.13
CA VAL A 295 9.95 14.84 14.91
C VAL A 295 8.45 15.04 15.15
N VAL A 296 8.05 16.28 15.46
CA VAL A 296 6.65 16.60 15.78
C VAL A 296 5.81 16.59 14.51
N ILE A 297 4.60 16.04 14.62
CA ILE A 297 3.54 16.13 13.61
C ILE A 297 2.26 16.68 14.21
N SER A 298 1.60 17.56 13.46
CA SER A 298 0.26 18.06 13.74
C SER A 298 -0.53 18.24 12.44
N GLY A 299 -1.85 18.38 12.53
CA GLY A 299 -2.64 18.67 11.35
C GLY A 299 -4.14 18.56 11.56
N GLU A 300 -4.88 18.97 10.54
CA GLU A 300 -6.33 18.85 10.47
C GLU A 300 -6.73 18.25 9.12
N ILE A 301 -7.74 17.38 9.15
CA ILE A 301 -8.31 16.76 7.97
C ILE A 301 -9.83 16.88 8.06
N THR A 302 -10.44 17.27 6.95
CA THR A 302 -11.87 17.09 6.69
C THR A 302 -11.96 16.09 5.55
N ALA A 303 -12.63 14.96 5.76
CA ALA A 303 -12.71 13.92 4.75
C ALA A 303 -14.13 13.32 4.71
N PRO A 304 -14.75 13.17 3.54
CA PRO A 304 -15.95 12.37 3.41
C PRO A 304 -15.64 10.90 3.68
N LEU A 305 -16.60 10.21 4.29
CA LEU A 305 -16.61 8.77 4.42
C LEU A 305 -17.18 8.16 3.13
N GLU A 306 -16.41 7.26 2.54
CA GLU A 306 -16.77 6.44 1.38
C GLU A 306 -16.94 4.96 1.75
#